data_AF-A0AAN6JR22-F1
#
_entry.id   AF-A0AAN6JR22-F1
#
_cell.length_a   1.000
_cell.length_b   1.000
_cell.length_c   1.000
_cell.angle_alpha   90.00
_cell.angle_beta   90.00
_cell.angle_gamma   90.00
#
_symmetry.space_group_name_H-M   'P 1'
#
loop_
_entity.id
_entity.type
_entity.pdbx_description
1 polymer ?
#
loop_
_entity_poly.entity_id
_entity_poly.type
_entity_poly.pdbx_seq_one_letter_code
_entity_poly.pdbx_strand_id
1 'polypeptide(L)'
;MSNSRLSAHLDPHTYGRFRVLSVHRTTTPSLLKSDSSGDGQHILLRIRAPVPATNSSSYSDLDSFRIESVYMKEPALQIERAYTPLRRPGNPAPLDPPISLANANTAPGETLELLIKRYPDGEISRYASTLRAGDVVELRGPNVTWSLERDHPGLRGQARDGSDLDPPTILMLVGGTGITTAHQLLHSLKGRRRAALPAGESESAPTPTLARVQTLYAARTPSSFLLLPELTALYSARSSSGGKLCLFSESNHAQGNAMMDGVAARHQALSLLKADGNLSAGGSTQSSSFFNRLWKGRDASDAILGVPVRHGRISSSAIQQALSSLNTPNISSPRSNTNNSSPTILVCGPDGMVAALAGPKAQDGRGGQGPLGGLLAKLDVPSNHTFKL
;
A
#
# COMPACT_ATOMS: atom_id res chain seq x y z
N MET A 1 0.09 -39.95 10.30
CA MET A 1 0.40 -38.59 9.81
C MET A 1 0.22 -37.64 10.98
N SER A 2 1.30 -37.04 11.49
CA SER A 2 1.26 -36.31 12.76
C SER A 2 0.30 -35.12 12.67
N ASN A 3 -0.64 -35.04 13.62
CA ASN A 3 -1.41 -33.84 13.91
C ASN A 3 -0.46 -32.78 14.50
N SER A 4 0.41 -32.21 13.67
CA SER A 4 1.25 -31.08 14.09
C SER A 4 0.32 -29.90 14.40
N ARG A 5 0.34 -29.46 15.65
CA ARG A 5 -0.48 -28.37 16.19
C ARG A 5 -0.27 -27.08 15.38
N LEU A 6 -1.35 -26.34 15.11
CA LEU A 6 -1.26 -24.99 14.53
C LEU A 6 -0.56 -24.04 15.49
N SER A 7 0.21 -23.09 14.95
CA SER A 7 0.91 -22.08 15.75
C SER A 7 -0.06 -21.05 16.32
N ALA A 8 0.22 -20.57 17.53
CA ALA A 8 -0.60 -19.59 18.21
C ALA A 8 -0.46 -18.18 17.60
N HIS A 9 0.75 -17.82 17.18
CA HIS A 9 1.08 -16.52 16.61
C HIS A 9 2.26 -16.62 15.65
N LEU A 10 2.41 -15.60 14.81
CA LEU A 10 3.56 -15.36 13.94
C LEU A 10 4.80 -15.03 14.77
N ASP A 11 5.93 -15.62 14.38
CA ASP A 11 7.25 -15.36 14.96
C ASP A 11 8.25 -14.92 13.85
N PRO A 12 9.05 -13.86 14.06
CA PRO A 12 9.94 -13.33 13.02
C PRO A 12 11.08 -14.27 12.61
N HIS A 13 11.47 -15.20 13.48
CA HIS A 13 12.67 -16.02 13.35
C HIS A 13 12.36 -17.49 13.12
N THR A 14 11.16 -17.95 13.47
CA THR A 14 10.75 -19.35 13.38
C THR A 14 9.49 -19.52 12.54
N TYR A 15 9.42 -20.62 11.79
CA TYR A 15 8.22 -20.92 11.01
C TYR A 15 7.13 -21.48 11.91
N GLY A 16 5.96 -20.85 11.83
CA GLY A 16 4.72 -21.37 12.36
C GLY A 16 3.82 -21.95 11.28
N ARG A 17 2.87 -22.79 11.69
CA ARG A 17 1.88 -23.42 10.82
C ARG A 17 0.53 -22.74 10.98
N PHE A 18 -0.01 -22.20 9.90
CA PHE A 18 -1.21 -21.38 9.90
C PHE A 18 -2.25 -21.89 8.91
N ARG A 19 -3.53 -21.77 9.27
CA ARG A 19 -4.63 -22.25 8.45
C ARG A 19 -5.03 -21.22 7.40
N VAL A 20 -5.15 -21.65 6.15
CA VAL A 20 -5.77 -20.89 5.06
C VAL A 20 -7.28 -20.82 5.32
N LEU A 21 -7.80 -19.61 5.45
CA LEU A 21 -9.22 -19.32 5.65
C LEU A 21 -9.96 -19.34 4.32
N SER A 22 -9.42 -18.66 3.31
CA SER A 22 -9.98 -18.63 1.96
C SER A 22 -8.94 -18.26 0.92
N VAL A 23 -9.24 -18.65 -0.33
CA VAL A 23 -8.44 -18.33 -1.51
C VAL A 23 -9.37 -17.72 -2.53
N HIS A 24 -9.17 -16.43 -2.83
CA HIS A 24 -9.92 -15.75 -3.88
C HIS A 24 -9.02 -15.66 -5.11
N ARG A 25 -9.43 -16.29 -6.21
CA ARG A 25 -8.77 -16.10 -7.51
C ARG A 25 -9.29 -14.77 -8.04
N THR A 26 -8.55 -13.70 -7.75
CA THR A 26 -8.99 -12.34 -8.02
C THR A 26 -8.46 -11.88 -9.36
N THR A 27 -9.30 -11.14 -10.10
CA THR A 27 -8.89 -10.42 -11.30
C THR A 27 -9.13 -8.91 -11.18
N THR A 28 -9.26 -8.42 -9.95
CA THR A 28 -9.63 -7.05 -9.52
C THR A 28 -10.93 -6.46 -10.06
N PRO A 29 -11.78 -5.92 -9.16
CA PRO A 29 -11.33 -5.13 -8.02
C PRO A 29 -11.97 -5.50 -6.67
N SER A 30 -11.13 -5.66 -5.65
CA SER A 30 -11.30 -4.95 -4.38
C SER A 30 -12.66 -5.03 -3.66
N LEU A 31 -12.94 -6.19 -3.06
CA LEU A 31 -13.74 -6.38 -1.83
C LEU A 31 -13.68 -7.86 -1.39
N LEU A 32 -12.53 -8.52 -1.60
CA LEU A 32 -12.36 -9.96 -1.32
C LEU A 32 -13.36 -10.83 -2.12
N LYS A 33 -13.82 -10.36 -3.29
CA LYS A 33 -14.67 -11.12 -4.23
C LYS A 33 -13.93 -11.38 -5.54
N SER A 34 -14.23 -12.52 -6.17
CA SER A 34 -13.68 -12.86 -7.48
C SER A 34 -14.36 -11.99 -8.53
N ASP A 35 -13.56 -11.28 -9.34
CA ASP A 35 -13.98 -10.68 -10.60
C ASP A 35 -13.48 -11.61 -11.73
N SER A 36 -14.11 -11.56 -12.91
CA SER A 36 -13.66 -12.22 -14.14
C SER A 36 -13.02 -11.26 -15.16
N SER A 37 -13.05 -9.95 -14.89
CA SER A 37 -12.68 -8.87 -15.84
C SER A 37 -11.19 -8.50 -15.89
N GLY A 38 -10.32 -9.13 -15.11
CA GLY A 38 -8.88 -8.84 -15.16
C GLY A 38 -8.02 -10.03 -15.51
N ASP A 39 -6.73 -9.95 -15.16
CA ASP A 39 -5.71 -10.75 -15.83
C ASP A 39 -5.70 -12.24 -15.49
N GLY A 40 -6.48 -12.70 -14.49
CA GLY A 40 -6.52 -14.10 -14.08
C GLY A 40 -5.23 -14.60 -13.43
N GLN A 41 -4.27 -13.71 -13.15
CA GLN A 41 -2.93 -14.09 -12.69
C GLN A 41 -2.72 -13.87 -11.20
N HIS A 42 -3.73 -13.41 -10.47
CA HIS A 42 -3.60 -13.04 -9.06
C HIS A 42 -4.48 -13.91 -8.16
N ILE A 43 -3.96 -14.17 -6.96
CA ILE A 43 -4.71 -14.78 -5.87
C ILE A 43 -4.62 -13.90 -4.64
N LEU A 44 -5.71 -13.86 -3.88
CA LEU A 44 -5.78 -13.24 -2.57
C LEU A 44 -5.99 -14.34 -1.54
N LEU A 45 -4.93 -14.60 -0.78
CA LEU A 45 -4.92 -15.59 0.29
C LEU A 45 -5.29 -14.92 1.60
N ARG A 46 -6.26 -15.49 2.32
CA ARG A 46 -6.59 -15.13 3.69
C ARG A 46 -6.14 -16.24 4.62
N ILE A 47 -5.29 -15.90 5.58
CA ILE A 47 -4.65 -16.87 6.48
C ILE A 47 -4.91 -16.42 7.92
N ARG A 48 -5.30 -17.35 8.81
CA ARG A 48 -5.39 -17.05 10.25
C ARG A 48 -3.99 -17.10 10.84
N ALA A 49 -3.40 -15.93 11.04
CA ALA A 49 -2.04 -15.77 11.53
C ALA A 49 -2.00 -14.60 12.54
N PRO A 50 -2.37 -14.86 13.81
CA PRO A 50 -2.31 -13.86 14.87
C PRO A 50 -0.88 -13.37 15.11
N VAL A 51 -0.73 -12.18 15.68
CA VAL A 51 0.55 -11.70 16.24
C VAL A 51 0.46 -11.65 17.76
N PRO A 52 1.58 -11.76 18.49
CA PRO A 52 1.58 -11.56 19.93
C PRO A 52 1.01 -10.18 20.30
N ALA A 53 0.22 -10.10 21.36
CA ALA A 53 -0.25 -8.83 21.89
C ALA A 53 0.96 -8.02 22.41
N THR A 54 1.42 -7.04 21.65
CA THR A 54 2.44 -6.10 22.10
C THR A 54 1.81 -5.08 23.04
N ASN A 55 2.42 -4.85 24.22
CA ASN A 55 2.04 -3.76 25.13
C ASN A 55 2.09 -2.44 24.36
N SER A 56 0.92 -1.90 24.05
CA SER A 56 0.74 -0.94 22.97
C SER A 56 1.04 0.51 23.38
N SER A 57 1.89 0.72 24.40
CA SER A 57 2.05 2.00 25.10
C SER A 57 3.27 2.83 24.71
N SER A 58 4.15 2.39 23.79
CA SER A 58 5.43 3.06 23.53
C SER A 58 5.82 3.28 22.06
N TYR A 59 4.89 3.14 21.10
CA TYR A 59 5.17 3.44 19.69
C TYR A 59 5.19 4.97 19.45
N SER A 60 6.30 5.51 18.97
CA SER A 60 6.36 6.88 18.45
C SER A 60 5.52 7.00 17.17
N ASP A 61 4.98 8.18 16.86
CA ASP A 61 4.22 8.38 15.61
C ASP A 61 5.06 8.08 14.36
N LEU A 62 6.39 8.24 14.44
CA LEU A 62 7.34 7.87 13.38
C LEU A 62 7.52 6.35 13.24
N ASP A 63 7.38 5.58 14.32
CA ASP A 63 7.42 4.11 14.29
C ASP A 63 6.15 3.50 13.64
N SER A 64 5.13 4.32 13.37
CA SER A 64 3.97 3.91 12.57
C SER A 64 4.29 3.78 11.07
N PHE A 65 5.35 4.45 10.58
CA PHE A 65 5.73 4.48 9.17
C PHE A 65 6.69 3.35 8.83
N ARG A 66 6.13 2.17 8.64
CA ARG A 66 6.92 0.99 8.30
C ARG A 66 6.17 0.03 7.39
N ILE A 67 6.95 -0.76 6.69
CA ILE A 67 6.49 -1.85 5.84
C ILE A 67 7.00 -3.14 6.44
N GLU A 68 6.06 -4.06 6.65
CA GLU A 68 6.27 -5.39 7.21
C GLU A 68 6.01 -6.45 6.14
N SER A 69 6.89 -7.44 6.09
CA SER A 69 6.74 -8.60 5.22
C SER A 69 6.63 -9.88 6.05
N VAL A 70 5.95 -10.87 5.50
CA VAL A 70 5.94 -12.25 5.99
C VAL A 70 6.65 -13.12 4.97
N TYR A 71 7.25 -14.21 5.41
CA TYR A 71 7.91 -15.16 4.54
C TYR A 71 7.10 -16.43 4.51
N MET A 72 6.65 -16.80 3.32
CA MET A 72 5.97 -18.05 3.07
C MET A 72 6.97 -19.08 2.57
N LYS A 73 6.95 -20.25 3.19
CA LYS A 73 7.76 -21.38 2.81
C LYS A 73 6.99 -22.30 1.86
N GLU A 74 7.70 -22.79 0.85
CA GLU A 74 7.27 -23.90 0.03
C GLU A 74 7.89 -25.19 0.63
N PRO A 75 7.06 -26.15 1.06
CA PRO A 75 7.53 -27.25 1.92
C PRO A 75 8.30 -28.34 1.15
N ALA A 76 8.13 -28.49 -0.16
CA ALA A 76 8.79 -29.56 -0.91
C ALA A 76 10.24 -29.21 -1.27
N LEU A 77 10.48 -27.95 -1.65
CA LEU A 77 11.76 -27.39 -2.07
C LEU A 77 12.48 -26.67 -0.93
N GLN A 78 11.82 -26.47 0.22
CA GLN A 78 12.38 -25.79 1.40
C GLN A 78 12.88 -24.36 1.10
N ILE A 79 12.24 -23.68 0.14
CA ILE A 79 12.53 -22.30 -0.21
C ILE A 79 11.49 -21.36 0.37
N GLU A 80 11.84 -20.08 0.54
CA GLU A 80 10.92 -19.04 1.00
C GLU A 80 10.86 -17.82 0.09
N ARG A 81 9.77 -17.06 0.21
CA ARG A 81 9.62 -15.75 -0.42
C ARG A 81 8.93 -14.79 0.53
N ALA A 82 9.43 -13.56 0.54
CA ALA A 82 8.80 -12.45 1.21
C ALA A 82 7.55 -11.99 0.44
N TYR A 83 6.48 -11.73 1.18
CA TYR A 83 5.27 -11.09 0.69
C TYR A 83 4.92 -9.95 1.64
N THR A 84 4.60 -8.78 1.11
CA THR A 84 4.03 -7.68 1.88
C THR A 84 2.52 -7.89 2.03
N PRO A 85 2.01 -8.14 3.24
CA PRO A 85 0.58 -8.25 3.46
C PRO A 85 -0.14 -6.94 3.14
N LEU A 86 -1.41 -7.00 2.73
CA LEU A 86 -2.21 -5.80 2.44
C LEU A 86 -2.30 -4.84 3.63
N ARG A 87 -2.28 -5.40 4.84
CA ARG A 87 -2.34 -4.69 6.12
C ARG A 87 -1.30 -5.27 7.06
N ARG A 88 -0.75 -4.45 7.96
CA ARG A 88 0.25 -4.93 8.92
C ARG A 88 -0.32 -6.10 9.75
N PRO A 89 0.44 -7.20 9.95
CA PRO A 89 0.01 -8.30 10.81
C PRO A 89 -0.41 -7.79 12.20
N GLY A 90 -1.50 -8.34 12.74
CA GLY A 90 -2.18 -7.79 13.92
C GLY A 90 -3.24 -6.74 13.62
N ASN A 91 -3.33 -6.26 12.38
CA ASN A 91 -4.24 -5.22 11.91
C ASN A 91 -4.42 -4.08 12.92
N PRO A 92 -3.35 -3.32 13.21
CA PRO A 92 -3.31 -2.37 14.33
C PRO A 92 -4.30 -1.20 14.21
N ALA A 93 -4.87 -0.99 13.03
CA ALA A 93 -6.02 -0.13 12.81
C ALA A 93 -7.18 -1.00 12.30
N PRO A 94 -8.38 -0.92 12.91
CA PRO A 94 -9.57 -1.47 12.29
C PRO A 94 -9.70 -0.92 10.87
N LEU A 95 -10.23 -1.73 9.95
CA LEU A 95 -10.71 -1.19 8.69
C LEU A 95 -11.73 -0.13 9.08
N ASP A 96 -11.40 1.15 8.83
CA ASP A 96 -12.39 2.19 8.94
C ASP A 96 -12.78 2.52 7.51
N PRO A 97 -13.87 1.93 7.06
CA PRO A 97 -14.92 1.32 7.88
C PRO A 97 -14.89 -0.21 7.79
N PRO A 98 -15.41 -0.93 8.80
CA PRO A 98 -15.12 -2.34 8.99
C PRO A 98 -15.70 -3.12 7.81
N ILE A 99 -14.84 -3.75 7.00
CA ILE A 99 -15.31 -4.69 5.99
C ILE A 99 -15.87 -5.88 6.78
N SER A 100 -17.19 -5.90 6.98
CA SER A 100 -17.92 -7.05 7.47
C SER A 100 -17.85 -8.14 6.42
N LEU A 101 -16.80 -8.94 6.52
CA LEU A 101 -16.66 -10.18 5.80
C LEU A 101 -17.75 -11.11 6.27
N ALA A 102 -18.84 -11.18 5.50
CA ALA A 102 -19.88 -12.19 5.67
C ALA A 102 -19.20 -13.56 5.89
N ASN A 103 -19.42 -14.14 7.07
CA ASN A 103 -18.98 -15.47 7.52
C ASN A 103 -17.55 -15.66 8.05
N ALA A 104 -16.83 -14.61 8.49
CA ALA A 104 -15.56 -14.82 9.21
C ALA A 104 -15.73 -14.70 10.73
N ASN A 105 -15.85 -15.84 11.45
CA ASN A 105 -15.73 -15.93 12.92
C ASN A 105 -14.29 -15.63 13.42
N THR A 106 -13.57 -14.72 12.77
CA THR A 106 -12.16 -14.42 13.06
C THR A 106 -11.99 -12.92 13.13
N ALA A 107 -11.43 -12.44 14.25
CA ALA A 107 -11.20 -11.02 14.46
C ALA A 107 -10.30 -10.46 13.33
N PRO A 108 -10.54 -9.23 12.84
CA PRO A 108 -9.74 -8.61 11.78
C PRO A 108 -8.23 -8.55 12.08
N GLY A 109 -7.83 -8.54 13.36
CA GLY A 109 -6.44 -8.58 13.83
C GLY A 109 -5.74 -9.93 13.75
N GLU A 110 -6.48 -11.01 13.50
CA GLU A 110 -5.93 -12.37 13.40
C GLU A 110 -5.80 -12.85 11.96
N THR A 111 -6.22 -12.03 10.99
CA THR A 111 -6.23 -12.41 9.57
C THR A 111 -5.12 -11.69 8.82
N LEU A 112 -4.35 -12.46 8.09
CA LEU A 112 -3.31 -12.03 7.18
C LEU A 112 -3.81 -12.14 5.73
N GLU A 113 -3.63 -11.08 4.95
CA GLU A 113 -4.09 -10.98 3.56
C GLU A 113 -2.89 -10.82 2.62
N LEU A 114 -2.63 -11.83 1.80
CA LEU A 114 -1.53 -11.82 0.84
C LEU A 114 -2.08 -11.80 -0.58
N LEU A 115 -1.72 -10.77 -1.34
CA LEU A 115 -1.99 -10.68 -2.78
C LEU A 115 -0.76 -11.19 -3.54
N ILE A 116 -0.90 -12.34 -4.20
CA ILE A 116 0.20 -13.03 -4.86
C ILE A 116 -0.10 -13.13 -6.35
N LYS A 117 0.88 -12.71 -7.17
CA LYS A 117 0.86 -12.95 -8.61
C LYS A 117 1.46 -14.32 -8.90
N ARG A 118 0.75 -15.11 -9.71
CA ARG A 118 1.23 -16.39 -10.25
C ARG A 118 2.20 -16.13 -11.40
N TYR A 119 3.41 -16.65 -11.26
CA TYR A 119 4.40 -16.72 -12.33
C TYR A 119 4.52 -18.17 -12.80
N PRO A 120 4.57 -18.45 -14.12
CA PRO A 120 4.72 -19.80 -14.64
C PRO A 120 5.92 -20.55 -14.02
N ASP A 121 7.06 -19.86 -13.95
CA ASP A 121 8.33 -20.39 -13.45
C ASP A 121 8.54 -20.12 -11.95
N GLY A 122 7.56 -19.51 -11.28
CA GLY A 122 7.68 -19.14 -9.88
C GLY A 122 7.20 -20.26 -8.95
N GLU A 123 8.13 -21.04 -8.40
CA GLU A 123 7.86 -22.16 -7.49
C GLU A 123 6.86 -21.84 -6.38
N ILE A 124 7.13 -20.81 -5.56
CA ILE A 124 6.24 -20.44 -4.44
C ILE A 124 4.91 -19.87 -4.94
N SER A 125 4.93 -19.10 -6.03
CA SER A 125 3.69 -18.54 -6.58
C SER A 125 2.77 -19.63 -7.15
N ARG A 126 3.37 -20.72 -7.68
CA ARG A 126 2.67 -21.91 -8.16
C ARG A 126 2.09 -22.67 -6.97
N TYR A 127 2.89 -22.96 -5.95
CA TYR A 127 2.44 -23.55 -4.70
C TYR A 127 1.25 -22.76 -4.11
N ALA A 128 1.40 -21.45 -3.93
CA ALA A 128 0.36 -20.58 -3.41
C ALA A 128 -0.95 -20.66 -4.23
N SER A 129 -0.86 -20.79 -5.56
CA SER A 129 -2.03 -20.89 -6.46
C SER A 129 -2.78 -22.22 -6.40
N THR A 130 -2.18 -23.25 -5.79
CA THR A 130 -2.80 -24.57 -5.56
C THR A 130 -3.56 -24.65 -4.24
N LEU A 131 -3.29 -23.73 -3.31
CA LEU A 131 -3.89 -23.71 -1.98
C LEU A 131 -5.42 -23.56 -2.03
N ARG A 132 -6.08 -24.12 -1.03
CA ARG A 132 -7.52 -24.10 -0.78
C ARG A 132 -7.81 -23.73 0.67
N ALA A 133 -9.05 -23.34 0.93
CA ALA A 133 -9.52 -23.16 2.30
C ALA A 133 -9.35 -24.46 3.10
N GLY A 134 -8.80 -24.35 4.32
CA GLY A 134 -8.48 -25.49 5.17
C GLY A 134 -7.03 -25.96 5.08
N ASP A 135 -6.30 -25.63 4.02
CA ASP A 135 -4.88 -25.97 3.89
C ASP A 135 -4.04 -25.29 4.97
N VAL A 136 -2.84 -25.83 5.20
CA VAL A 136 -1.89 -25.30 6.17
C VAL A 136 -0.66 -24.78 5.44
N VAL A 137 -0.28 -23.55 5.76
CA VAL A 137 0.92 -22.90 5.23
C VAL A 137 1.92 -22.66 6.35
N GLU A 138 3.21 -22.72 6.01
CA GLU A 138 4.29 -22.36 6.91
C GLU A 138 4.71 -20.91 6.68
N LEU A 139 4.62 -20.08 7.71
CA LEU A 139 4.95 -18.66 7.68
C LEU A 139 5.91 -18.28 8.80
N ARG A 140 6.81 -17.34 8.53
CA ARG A 140 7.53 -16.57 9.57
C ARG A 140 7.35 -15.07 9.33
N GLY A 141 7.50 -14.27 10.37
CA GLY A 141 7.30 -12.82 10.35
C GLY A 141 6.49 -12.34 11.56
N PRO A 142 5.97 -11.10 11.53
CA PRO A 142 6.33 -10.04 10.60
C PRO A 142 7.81 -9.62 10.74
N ASN A 143 8.46 -9.28 9.63
CA ASN A 143 9.77 -8.62 9.64
C ASN A 143 9.62 -7.22 9.02
N VAL A 144 10.16 -6.20 9.70
CA VAL A 144 10.16 -4.81 9.23
C VAL A 144 11.18 -4.65 8.10
N THR A 145 10.72 -4.64 6.85
CA THR A 145 11.56 -4.52 5.65
C THR A 145 11.91 -3.08 5.32
N TRP A 146 11.12 -2.11 5.79
CA TRP A 146 11.43 -0.68 5.71
C TRP A 146 10.79 0.05 6.89
N SER A 147 11.46 1.03 7.48
CA SER A 147 10.84 1.99 8.39
C SER A 147 11.46 3.37 8.26
N LEU A 148 10.62 4.40 8.35
CA LEU A 148 11.05 5.79 8.27
C LEU A 148 12.09 6.11 9.34
N GLU A 149 11.89 5.62 10.56
CA GLU A 149 12.79 5.87 11.68
C GLU A 149 14.20 5.31 11.47
N ARG A 150 14.29 4.04 11.03
CA ARG A 150 15.57 3.34 10.87
C ARG A 150 16.30 3.78 9.63
N ASP A 151 15.57 3.89 8.52
CA ASP A 151 16.14 4.06 7.20
C ASP A 151 16.30 5.55 6.84
N HIS A 152 15.68 6.46 7.61
CA HIS A 152 15.73 7.91 7.40
C HIS A 152 16.05 8.70 8.71
N PRO A 153 17.16 8.40 9.41
CA PRO A 153 17.43 8.91 10.75
C PRO A 153 17.60 10.43 10.83
N GLY A 154 17.85 11.11 9.70
CA GLY A 154 17.92 12.58 9.63
C GLY A 154 16.62 13.31 10.04
N LEU A 155 15.47 12.61 10.01
CA LEU A 155 14.19 13.14 10.49
C LEU A 155 14.06 13.11 12.03
N ARG A 156 14.83 12.27 12.73
CA ARG A 156 14.80 12.16 14.22
C ARG A 156 15.48 13.35 14.92
N GLY A 157 16.47 13.97 14.28
CA GLY A 157 17.25 15.07 14.87
C GLY A 157 16.48 16.38 15.00
N GLN A 158 15.37 16.54 14.28
CA GLN A 158 14.58 17.77 14.26
C GLN A 158 13.45 17.78 15.31
N ALA A 159 13.19 16.65 15.98
CA ALA A 159 12.10 16.49 16.96
C ALA A 159 12.46 16.96 18.39
N ARG A 160 13.71 17.38 18.64
CA ARG A 160 14.20 17.63 20.01
C ARG A 160 13.72 18.95 20.61
N ASP A 161 13.12 19.85 19.82
CA ASP A 161 12.80 21.23 20.27
C ASP A 161 11.29 21.54 20.31
N GLY A 162 10.44 20.52 20.31
CA GLY A 162 8.99 20.71 20.46
C GLY A 162 8.30 21.47 19.30
N SER A 163 8.99 21.70 18.19
CA SER A 163 8.41 22.24 16.96
C SER A 163 7.57 21.19 16.24
N ASP A 164 6.38 21.60 15.77
CA ASP A 164 5.54 20.81 14.88
C ASP A 164 6.35 20.38 13.66
N LEU A 165 6.77 19.12 13.62
CA LEU A 165 7.43 18.57 12.44
C LEU A 165 6.44 18.52 11.29
N ASP A 166 6.85 19.05 10.14
CA ASP A 166 6.12 18.88 8.90
C ASP A 166 5.88 17.38 8.66
N PRO A 167 4.64 16.98 8.28
CA PRO A 167 4.32 15.57 8.11
C PRO A 167 5.23 14.96 7.03
N PRO A 168 5.73 13.73 7.23
CA PRO A 168 6.67 13.15 6.29
C PRO A 168 6.03 13.02 4.90
N THR A 169 6.79 13.37 3.87
CA THR A 169 6.36 13.28 2.47
C THR A 169 6.97 12.02 1.85
N ILE A 170 6.12 11.20 1.23
CA ILE A 170 6.51 9.91 0.67
C ILE A 170 6.04 9.82 -0.77
N LEU A 171 6.96 9.54 -1.69
CA LEU A 171 6.66 9.22 -3.09
C LEU A 171 6.81 7.71 -3.30
N MET A 172 5.72 7.04 -3.67
CA MET A 172 5.71 5.62 -3.99
C MET A 172 5.68 5.42 -5.50
N LEU A 173 6.66 4.70 -6.03
CA LEU A 173 6.73 4.27 -7.41
C LEU A 173 6.47 2.77 -7.45
N VAL A 174 5.25 2.38 -7.78
CA VAL A 174 4.79 1.00 -7.61
C VAL A 174 4.32 0.36 -8.91
N GLY A 175 4.53 -0.94 -9.06
CA GLY A 175 4.00 -1.70 -10.20
C GLY A 175 3.59 -3.12 -9.84
N GLY A 176 2.56 -3.62 -10.51
CA GLY A 176 1.99 -4.96 -10.25
C GLY A 176 1.57 -5.12 -8.79
N THR A 177 2.00 -6.21 -8.14
CA THR A 177 1.75 -6.49 -6.73
C THR A 177 2.55 -5.60 -5.78
N GLY A 178 3.52 -4.81 -6.27
CA GLY A 178 4.24 -3.84 -5.43
C GLY A 178 3.31 -2.79 -4.79
N ILE A 179 2.11 -2.62 -5.33
CA ILE A 179 1.06 -1.77 -4.76
C ILE A 179 0.65 -2.16 -3.33
N THR A 180 0.88 -3.40 -2.90
CA THR A 180 0.57 -3.83 -1.52
C THR A 180 1.38 -3.07 -0.49
N THR A 181 2.60 -2.65 -0.83
CA THR A 181 3.44 -1.79 0.04
C THR A 181 2.78 -0.43 0.28
N ALA A 182 2.22 0.18 -0.77
CA ALA A 182 1.49 1.43 -0.66
C ALA A 182 0.19 1.26 0.12
N HIS A 183 -0.54 0.18 -0.17
CA HIS A 183 -1.77 -0.15 0.55
C HIS A 183 -1.50 -0.31 2.07
N GLN A 184 -0.48 -1.09 2.44
CA GLN A 184 -0.10 -1.30 3.83
C GLN A 184 0.35 0.00 4.52
N LEU A 185 1.15 0.82 3.83
CA LEU A 185 1.60 2.10 4.35
C LEU A 185 0.41 3.04 4.56
N LEU A 186 -0.49 3.18 3.58
CA LEU A 186 -1.69 4.04 3.69
C LEU A 186 -2.60 3.64 4.86
N HIS A 187 -2.66 2.36 5.22
CA HIS A 187 -3.37 1.86 6.39
C HIS A 187 -2.67 2.10 7.72
N SER A 188 -1.34 2.25 7.72
CA SER A 188 -0.55 2.49 8.92
C SER A 188 -0.71 3.91 9.48
N LEU A 189 -1.45 4.77 8.75
CA LEU A 189 -1.47 6.21 8.92
C LEU A 189 -2.75 6.78 9.54
N LYS A 190 -3.65 5.97 10.10
CA LYS A 190 -4.71 6.52 10.94
C LYS A 190 -4.12 6.71 12.34
N GLY A 191 -3.55 7.90 12.55
CA GLY A 191 -2.95 8.30 13.82
C GLY A 191 -3.87 7.95 14.97
N ARG A 192 -3.31 7.46 16.07
CA ARG A 192 -4.06 7.41 17.31
C ARG A 192 -4.54 8.82 17.60
N ARG A 193 -5.85 9.00 17.81
CA ARG A 193 -6.33 10.13 18.59
C ARG A 193 -5.49 10.11 19.87
N ARG A 194 -4.67 11.14 20.09
CA ARG A 194 -3.96 11.34 21.36
C ARG A 194 -5.01 11.13 22.45
N ALA A 195 -4.82 10.12 23.31
CA ALA A 195 -5.79 9.77 24.33
C ALA A 195 -6.19 11.06 25.04
N ALA A 196 -7.49 11.35 25.08
CA ALA A 196 -8.02 12.58 25.64
C ALA A 196 -7.37 12.80 27.02
N LEU A 197 -6.70 13.93 27.18
CA LEU A 197 -6.33 14.40 28.51
C LEU A 197 -7.64 14.53 29.34
N PRO A 198 -7.59 14.25 30.65
CA PRO A 198 -8.78 14.28 31.49
C PRO A 198 -9.49 15.64 31.37
N ALA A 199 -10.81 15.58 31.25
CA ALA A 199 -11.70 16.68 30.90
C ALA A 199 -11.44 17.95 31.75
N GLY A 200 -11.15 19.05 31.07
CA GLY A 200 -10.95 20.35 31.72
C GLY A 200 -10.71 21.54 30.80
N GLU A 201 -10.29 21.35 29.55
CA GLU A 201 -9.99 22.49 28.65
C GLU A 201 -10.62 22.29 27.27
N SER A 202 -11.49 23.24 26.91
CA SER A 202 -12.08 23.36 25.59
C SER A 202 -11.06 23.99 24.63
N GLU A 203 -10.06 23.22 24.23
CA GLU A 203 -9.22 23.55 23.07
C GLU A 203 -9.53 22.60 21.92
N SER A 204 -9.71 23.19 20.72
CA SER A 204 -9.91 22.47 19.46
C SER A 204 -8.85 21.37 19.31
N ALA A 205 -9.28 20.10 19.35
CA ALA A 205 -8.38 18.96 19.24
C ALA A 205 -7.44 19.12 18.03
N PRO A 206 -6.10 19.04 18.20
CA PRO A 206 -5.17 19.14 17.10
C PRO A 206 -5.46 18.01 16.09
N THR A 207 -5.71 18.40 14.84
CA THR A 207 -5.96 17.44 13.76
C THR A 207 -4.68 16.61 13.55
N PRO A 208 -4.73 15.26 13.57
CA PRO A 208 -3.53 14.45 13.38
C PRO A 208 -2.90 14.79 12.03
N THR A 209 -1.63 15.21 12.04
CA THR A 209 -0.86 15.55 10.85
C THR A 209 -0.52 14.28 10.08
N LEU A 210 -1.40 13.94 9.14
CA LEU A 210 -1.24 12.79 8.26
C LEU A 210 -0.10 13.02 7.26
N ALA A 211 0.79 12.04 7.11
CA ALA A 211 1.79 12.06 6.05
C ALA A 211 1.21 12.22 4.65
N ARG A 212 1.95 12.95 3.83
CA ARG A 212 1.60 13.21 2.43
C ARG A 212 2.20 12.09 1.59
N VAL A 213 1.37 11.10 1.24
CA VAL A 213 1.79 9.97 0.41
C VAL A 213 1.28 10.18 -1.01
N GLN A 214 2.17 10.24 -1.99
CA GLN A 214 1.83 10.25 -3.41
C GLN A 214 2.25 8.93 -4.06
N THR A 215 1.37 8.29 -4.80
CA THR A 215 1.65 7.01 -5.49
C THR A 215 1.54 7.18 -7.00
N LEU A 216 2.61 6.83 -7.70
CA LEU A 216 2.62 6.60 -9.15
C LEU A 216 2.53 5.08 -9.37
N TYR A 217 1.37 4.60 -9.83
CA TYR A 217 1.09 3.18 -10.01
C TYR A 217 1.13 2.82 -11.49
N ALA A 218 2.09 1.98 -11.88
CA ALA A 218 2.26 1.48 -13.24
C ALA A 218 1.69 0.06 -13.41
N ALA A 219 1.01 -0.15 -14.53
CA ALA A 219 0.55 -1.46 -14.97
C ALA A 219 0.66 -1.60 -16.50
N ARG A 220 0.68 -2.83 -17.01
CA ARG A 220 0.73 -3.07 -18.47
C ARG A 220 -0.56 -2.63 -19.14
N THR A 221 -1.70 -3.08 -18.61
CA THR A 221 -3.04 -2.77 -19.10
C THR A 221 -3.87 -2.12 -17.99
N PRO A 222 -4.93 -1.35 -18.31
CA PRO A 222 -5.87 -0.81 -17.33
C PRO A 222 -6.51 -1.90 -16.44
N SER A 223 -6.80 -3.06 -17.02
CA SER A 223 -7.38 -4.20 -16.29
C SER A 223 -6.43 -4.79 -15.24
N SER A 224 -5.11 -4.58 -15.38
CA SER A 224 -4.09 -5.09 -14.46
C SER A 224 -3.95 -4.25 -13.18
N PHE A 225 -4.64 -3.11 -13.06
CA PHE A 225 -4.59 -2.34 -11.82
C PHE A 225 -5.29 -3.07 -10.68
N LEU A 226 -4.56 -3.27 -9.60
CA LEU A 226 -5.01 -3.97 -8.40
C LEU A 226 -5.48 -2.96 -7.34
N LEU A 227 -6.44 -3.38 -6.52
CA LEU A 227 -6.91 -2.66 -5.32
C LEU A 227 -7.45 -1.24 -5.57
N LEU A 228 -7.87 -0.89 -6.81
CA LEU A 228 -8.24 0.48 -7.15
C LEU A 228 -9.39 1.07 -6.30
N PRO A 229 -10.52 0.38 -6.06
CA PRO A 229 -11.55 0.91 -5.16
C PRO A 229 -11.04 1.16 -3.73
N GLU A 230 -10.29 0.23 -3.11
CA GLU A 230 -9.69 0.48 -1.78
C GLU A 230 -8.75 1.68 -1.81
N LEU A 231 -7.83 1.73 -2.78
CA LEU A 231 -6.89 2.85 -2.91
C LEU A 231 -7.63 4.17 -3.13
N THR A 232 -8.65 4.19 -3.97
CA THR A 232 -9.45 5.40 -4.23
C THR A 232 -10.15 5.87 -2.96
N ALA A 233 -10.71 4.95 -2.17
CA ALA A 233 -11.32 5.25 -0.88
C ALA A 233 -10.28 5.78 0.13
N LEU A 234 -9.11 5.14 0.23
CA LEU A 234 -8.01 5.56 1.10
C LEU A 234 -7.48 6.95 0.73
N TYR A 235 -7.29 7.23 -0.56
CA TYR A 235 -6.86 8.54 -1.04
C TYR A 235 -7.93 9.62 -0.83
N SER A 236 -9.20 9.28 -1.06
CA SER A 236 -10.33 10.19 -0.84
C SER A 236 -10.47 10.58 0.63
N ALA A 237 -10.35 9.60 1.55
CA ALA A 237 -10.32 9.82 3.00
C ALA A 237 -9.14 10.71 3.46
N ARG A 238 -8.13 10.90 2.61
CA ARG A 238 -6.90 11.64 2.89
C ARG A 238 -6.76 12.92 2.06
N SER A 239 -7.83 13.37 1.39
CA SER A 239 -7.78 14.52 0.48
C SER A 239 -7.21 15.80 1.13
N SER A 240 -7.44 16.00 2.43
CA SER A 240 -6.90 17.13 3.20
C SER A 240 -5.38 17.09 3.41
N SER A 241 -4.76 15.90 3.38
CA SER A 241 -3.30 15.73 3.47
C SER A 241 -2.58 15.97 2.14
N GLY A 242 -3.29 16.13 1.03
CA GLY A 242 -2.69 16.42 -0.28
C GLY A 242 -1.96 15.25 -0.94
N GLY A 243 -2.17 14.01 -0.47
CA GLY A 243 -1.72 12.80 -1.17
C GLY A 243 -2.46 12.60 -2.50
N LYS A 244 -1.77 12.04 -3.51
CA LYS A 244 -2.33 11.80 -4.86
C LYS A 244 -2.05 10.39 -5.35
N LEU A 245 -2.99 9.83 -6.10
CA LEU A 245 -2.81 8.59 -6.87
C LEU A 245 -2.77 8.94 -8.36
N CYS A 246 -1.75 8.48 -9.06
CA CYS A 246 -1.63 8.64 -10.51
C CYS A 246 -1.40 7.27 -11.15
N LEU A 247 -2.18 6.95 -12.18
CA LEU A 247 -2.13 5.67 -12.87
C LEU A 247 -1.34 5.79 -14.16
N PHE A 248 -0.53 4.78 -14.48
CA PHE A 248 0.25 4.68 -15.71
C PHE A 248 -0.01 3.33 -16.40
N SER A 249 -0.41 3.35 -17.67
CA SER A 249 -0.68 2.13 -18.43
C SER A 249 0.07 2.10 -19.76
N GLU A 250 0.83 1.02 -20.02
CA GLU A 250 1.63 0.89 -21.24
C GLU A 250 0.81 0.69 -22.52
N SER A 251 -0.38 0.08 -22.43
CA SER A 251 -1.21 -0.26 -23.58
C SER A 251 -2.56 0.47 -23.58
N ASN A 252 -3.02 0.89 -24.76
CA ASN A 252 -4.40 1.31 -25.03
C ASN A 252 -5.36 0.15 -25.27
N HIS A 253 -4.91 -1.11 -25.23
CA HIS A 253 -5.74 -2.27 -25.54
C HIS A 253 -6.75 -2.56 -24.42
N ALA A 254 -7.79 -1.73 -24.39
CA ALA A 254 -9.12 -2.08 -23.98
C ALA A 254 -9.82 -2.69 -25.20
N GLN A 255 -10.06 -3.99 -25.19
CA GLN A 255 -11.23 -4.47 -25.93
C GLN A 255 -12.44 -3.78 -25.26
N GLY A 256 -13.12 -2.88 -25.99
CA GLY A 256 -14.07 -1.91 -25.42
C GLY A 256 -15.11 -2.49 -24.47
N ASN A 257 -15.55 -3.73 -24.69
CA ASN A 257 -16.49 -4.42 -23.80
C ASN A 257 -15.87 -4.81 -22.44
N ALA A 258 -14.66 -5.38 -22.44
CA ALA A 258 -13.99 -5.83 -21.21
C ALA A 258 -13.60 -4.67 -20.28
N MET A 259 -13.28 -3.49 -20.85
CA MET A 259 -13.01 -2.29 -20.07
C MET A 259 -14.29 -1.72 -19.44
N MET A 260 -15.41 -1.70 -20.17
CA MET A 260 -16.68 -1.25 -19.61
C MET A 260 -17.14 -2.17 -18.47
N ASP A 261 -17.08 -3.49 -18.67
CA ASP A 261 -17.43 -4.47 -17.63
C ASP A 261 -16.53 -4.34 -16.40
N GLY A 262 -15.21 -4.17 -16.60
CA GLY A 262 -14.26 -3.98 -15.51
C GLY A 262 -14.40 -2.63 -14.81
N VAL A 263 -14.83 -1.56 -15.48
CA VAL A 263 -15.11 -0.27 -14.86
C VAL A 263 -16.42 -0.34 -14.06
N ALA A 264 -17.45 -1.01 -14.57
CA ALA A 264 -18.70 -1.25 -13.86
C ALA A 264 -18.48 -2.07 -12.59
N ALA A 265 -17.70 -3.17 -12.65
CA ALA A 265 -17.33 -3.97 -11.48
C ALA A 265 -16.56 -3.14 -10.44
N ARG A 266 -15.64 -2.26 -10.88
CA ARG A 266 -14.93 -1.30 -10.03
C ARG A 266 -15.87 -0.31 -9.34
N HIS A 267 -16.83 0.25 -10.07
CA HIS A 267 -17.82 1.16 -9.50
C HIS A 267 -18.75 0.45 -8.51
N GLN A 268 -19.17 -0.79 -8.81
CA GLN A 268 -19.97 -1.59 -7.90
C GLN A 268 -19.20 -1.89 -6.61
N ALA A 269 -17.96 -2.34 -6.70
CA ALA A 269 -17.10 -2.56 -5.53
C ALA A 269 -16.93 -1.28 -4.68
N LEU A 270 -16.67 -0.13 -5.32
CA LEU A 270 -16.58 1.16 -4.62
C LEU A 270 -17.91 1.57 -3.98
N SER A 271 -19.05 1.27 -4.62
CA SER A 271 -20.38 1.56 -4.07
C SER A 271 -20.71 0.69 -2.86
N LEU A 272 -20.35 -0.60 -2.87
CA LEU A 272 -20.47 -1.50 -1.72
C LEU A 272 -19.59 -0.99 -0.56
N LEU A 273 -18.35 -0.58 -0.88
CA LEU A 273 -17.48 0.14 0.05
C LEU A 273 -18.03 1.49 0.52
N LYS A 274 -19.13 2.03 -0.01
CA LYS A 274 -19.78 3.25 0.52
C LYS A 274 -21.07 2.93 1.27
N ALA A 275 -21.83 1.94 0.79
CA ALA A 275 -23.15 1.56 1.29
C ALA A 275 -23.12 0.88 2.67
N ASP A 276 -22.04 0.15 3.01
CA ASP A 276 -21.90 -0.54 4.30
C ASP A 276 -21.72 0.41 5.53
N GLY A 277 -22.12 1.69 5.43
CA GLY A 277 -21.93 2.72 6.47
C GLY A 277 -20.57 3.42 6.39
N ASN A 278 -20.00 3.45 5.18
CA ASN A 278 -18.57 3.25 5.01
C ASN A 278 -17.74 4.50 4.56
N LEU A 279 -18.21 5.72 4.82
CA LEU A 279 -17.47 7.00 4.78
C LEU A 279 -18.52 8.08 5.07
N SER A 280 -18.23 9.11 5.85
CA SER A 280 -19.19 10.19 6.10
C SER A 280 -19.67 10.77 4.76
N ALA A 281 -20.99 10.90 4.62
CA ALA A 281 -21.66 11.54 3.51
C ALA A 281 -21.38 13.05 3.53
N GLY A 282 -20.12 13.42 3.26
CA GLY A 282 -19.65 14.79 3.08
C GLY A 282 -19.15 14.94 1.66
N GLY A 283 -20.05 14.83 0.69
CA GLY A 283 -19.69 14.91 -0.72
C GLY A 283 -20.77 14.30 -1.57
N SER A 284 -21.81 15.10 -1.81
CA SER A 284 -22.77 14.86 -2.88
C SER A 284 -22.06 14.49 -4.19
N THR A 285 -22.80 13.79 -5.03
CA THR A 285 -22.50 13.27 -6.36
C THR A 285 -22.13 14.36 -7.39
N GLN A 286 -21.20 15.27 -7.05
CA GLN A 286 -20.73 16.40 -7.86
C GLN A 286 -19.20 16.45 -8.00
N SER A 287 -18.50 15.33 -7.78
CA SER A 287 -17.03 15.27 -7.91
C SER A 287 -16.54 14.94 -9.34
N SER A 288 -17.35 15.18 -10.36
CA SER A 288 -16.84 15.29 -11.75
C SER A 288 -16.40 16.73 -12.07
N SER A 289 -16.91 17.72 -11.33
CA SER A 289 -16.73 19.15 -11.65
C SER A 289 -15.52 19.78 -10.98
N PHE A 290 -15.15 19.35 -9.77
CA PHE A 290 -14.03 19.92 -9.01
C PHE A 290 -12.68 19.36 -9.47
N PHE A 291 -12.60 18.04 -9.67
CA PHE A 291 -11.38 17.39 -10.21
C PHE A 291 -11.07 17.88 -11.64
N ASN A 292 -12.07 18.15 -12.50
CA ASN A 292 -11.84 18.75 -13.82
C ASN A 292 -11.35 20.21 -13.75
N ARG A 293 -11.71 20.98 -12.70
CA ARG A 293 -11.27 22.37 -12.56
C ARG A 293 -9.85 22.52 -12.02
N LEU A 294 -9.39 21.59 -11.18
CA LEU A 294 -8.05 21.63 -10.60
C LEU A 294 -6.94 21.19 -11.58
N TRP A 295 -7.33 20.58 -12.71
CA TRP A 295 -6.42 20.10 -13.76
C TRP A 295 -6.89 20.61 -15.14
N LYS A 296 -7.06 21.93 -15.29
CA LYS A 296 -7.25 22.54 -16.61
C LYS A 296 -5.93 22.52 -17.39
N GLY A 297 -5.87 21.61 -18.37
CA GLY A 297 -4.87 21.63 -19.44
C GLY A 297 -4.02 20.37 -19.51
N ARG A 298 -4.59 19.30 -20.07
CA ARG A 298 -3.94 18.34 -20.99
C ARG A 298 -4.90 17.18 -21.23
N ASP A 299 -5.10 16.90 -22.52
CA ASP A 299 -5.64 15.73 -23.20
C ASP A 299 -6.54 14.80 -22.39
N ALA A 300 -7.77 14.59 -22.85
CA ALA A 300 -8.74 13.66 -22.30
C ALA A 300 -8.14 12.25 -22.19
N SER A 301 -7.48 11.98 -21.07
CA SER A 301 -6.90 10.70 -20.71
C SER A 301 -7.99 9.85 -20.07
N ASP A 302 -8.12 8.59 -20.48
CA ASP A 302 -9.05 7.65 -19.86
C ASP A 302 -8.96 7.70 -18.33
N ALA A 303 -10.12 7.68 -17.65
CA ALA A 303 -10.17 7.69 -16.19
C ALA A 303 -10.82 6.40 -15.67
N ILE A 304 -10.27 5.85 -14.59
CA ILE A 304 -10.82 4.67 -13.90
C ILE A 304 -11.22 5.12 -12.50
N LEU A 305 -12.50 5.00 -12.16
CA LEU A 305 -13.05 5.51 -10.88
C LEU A 305 -12.76 7.01 -10.64
N GLY A 306 -12.66 7.80 -11.71
CA GLY A 306 -12.30 9.23 -11.63
C GLY A 306 -10.81 9.49 -11.41
N VAL A 307 -9.96 8.46 -11.37
CA VAL A 307 -8.51 8.60 -11.34
C VAL A 307 -7.97 8.61 -12.77
N PRO A 308 -7.26 9.67 -13.19
CA PRO A 308 -6.74 9.76 -14.56
C PRO A 308 -5.65 8.72 -14.81
N VAL A 309 -5.69 8.08 -15.97
CA VAL A 309 -4.71 7.12 -16.45
C VAL A 309 -3.82 7.78 -17.49
N ARG A 310 -2.54 7.93 -17.18
CA ARG A 310 -1.53 8.38 -18.15
C ARG A 310 -1.07 7.20 -18.99
N HIS A 311 -1.00 7.39 -20.30
CA HIS A 311 -0.49 6.37 -21.21
C HIS A 311 1.04 6.35 -21.20
N GLY A 312 1.60 5.14 -21.23
CA GLY A 312 3.04 4.89 -21.16
C GLY A 312 3.55 4.54 -19.76
N ARG A 313 4.87 4.47 -19.64
CA ARG A 313 5.59 4.19 -18.39
C ARG A 313 5.74 5.46 -17.55
N ILE A 314 6.05 5.28 -16.26
CA ILE A 314 6.44 6.39 -15.39
C ILE A 314 7.66 7.10 -16.00
N SER A 315 7.52 8.39 -16.29
CA SER A 315 8.56 9.23 -16.89
C SER A 315 9.30 10.08 -15.86
N SER A 316 10.49 10.57 -16.22
CA SER A 316 11.24 11.55 -15.42
C SER A 316 10.41 12.80 -15.11
N SER A 317 9.65 13.29 -16.09
CA SER A 317 8.77 14.46 -15.92
C SER A 317 7.64 14.21 -14.93
N ALA A 318 7.08 12.99 -14.90
CA ALA A 318 6.06 12.62 -13.93
C ALA A 318 6.63 12.55 -12.50
N ILE A 319 7.84 12.00 -12.36
CA ILE A 319 8.54 11.94 -11.06
C ILE A 319 8.86 13.36 -10.57
N GLN A 320 9.42 14.22 -11.43
CA GLN A 320 9.69 15.62 -11.09
C GLN A 320 8.41 16.36 -10.66
N GLN A 321 7.32 16.22 -11.41
CA GLN A 321 6.02 16.82 -11.05
C GLN A 321 5.52 16.34 -9.69
N ALA A 322 5.65 15.03 -9.40
CA ALA A 322 5.25 14.47 -8.12
C ALA A 322 6.10 15.06 -6.98
N LEU A 323 7.42 15.06 -7.12
CA LEU A 323 8.36 15.63 -6.13
C LEU A 323 8.10 17.13 -5.89
N SER A 324 7.94 17.93 -6.95
CA SER A 324 7.58 19.35 -6.81
C SER A 324 6.28 19.54 -6.05
N SER A 325 5.27 18.69 -6.29
CA SER A 325 3.98 18.79 -5.61
C SER A 325 4.04 18.39 -4.13
N LEU A 326 4.93 17.47 -3.76
CA LEU A 326 5.19 17.10 -2.37
C LEU A 326 5.97 18.19 -1.63
N ASN A 327 6.90 18.88 -2.31
CA ASN A 327 7.67 19.98 -1.75
C ASN A 327 6.90 21.30 -1.65
N THR A 328 5.72 21.40 -2.26
CA THR A 328 4.90 22.61 -2.16
C THR A 328 4.30 22.70 -0.74
N PRO A 329 4.56 23.78 0.03
CA PRO A 329 4.04 23.94 1.39
C PRO A 329 2.51 23.96 1.37
N ASN A 330 1.89 23.32 2.36
CA ASN A 330 0.44 23.30 2.47
C ASN A 330 -0.03 24.71 2.88
N ILE A 331 -0.92 25.33 2.10
CA ILE A 331 -1.39 26.72 2.31
C ILE A 331 -2.02 26.93 3.70
N SER A 332 -2.42 25.84 4.37
CA SER A 332 -2.99 25.80 5.72
C SER A 332 -1.98 25.88 6.87
N SER A 333 -0.66 25.88 6.60
CA SER A 333 0.40 25.95 7.61
C SER A 333 1.30 27.18 7.39
N PRO A 334 0.95 28.38 7.87
CA PRO A 334 1.71 29.61 7.61
C PRO A 334 3.02 29.73 8.41
N ARG A 335 3.52 28.63 9.00
CA ARG A 335 4.74 28.62 9.82
C ARG A 335 5.52 27.33 9.60
N SER A 336 6.37 27.26 8.59
CA SER A 336 7.61 26.50 8.73
C SER A 336 8.76 27.22 8.02
N ASN A 337 9.72 27.68 8.84
CA ASN A 337 10.99 28.18 8.39
C ASN A 337 11.80 26.99 7.87
N THR A 338 12.16 27.03 6.59
CA THR A 338 13.41 26.51 6.02
C THR A 338 13.99 25.24 6.66
N ASN A 339 13.41 24.07 6.34
CA ASN A 339 14.17 22.84 6.15
C ASN A 339 13.37 21.92 5.24
N ASN A 340 13.58 22.10 3.93
CA ASN A 340 12.93 21.38 2.84
C ASN A 340 13.33 19.90 2.89
N SER A 341 12.66 19.10 3.74
CA SER A 341 12.92 17.66 3.84
C SER A 341 12.53 17.02 2.51
N SER A 342 13.54 16.59 1.75
CA SER A 342 13.29 15.97 0.45
C SER A 342 12.47 14.69 0.64
N PRO A 343 11.46 14.42 -0.19
CA PRO A 343 10.55 13.30 0.03
C PRO A 343 11.28 11.97 0.05
N THR A 344 10.83 11.06 0.90
CA THR A 344 11.30 9.67 0.87
C THR A 344 10.68 8.96 -0.32
N ILE A 345 11.49 8.32 -1.16
CA ILE A 345 11.07 7.65 -2.38
C ILE A 345 11.15 6.15 -2.18
N LEU A 346 10.02 5.47 -2.32
CA LEU A 346 9.89 4.02 -2.20
C LEU A 346 9.57 3.42 -3.57
N VAL A 347 10.38 2.48 -4.03
CA VAL A 347 10.23 1.83 -5.34
C VAL A 347 9.95 0.35 -5.14
N CYS A 348 8.81 -0.14 -5.65
CA CYS A 348 8.41 -1.54 -5.50
C CYS A 348 7.69 -2.07 -6.73
N GLY A 349 8.17 -3.17 -7.30
CA GLY A 349 7.54 -3.77 -8.47
C GLY A 349 8.44 -4.80 -9.13
N PRO A 350 8.13 -5.21 -10.37
CA PRO A 350 8.97 -6.13 -11.13
C PRO A 350 10.40 -5.61 -11.28
N ASP A 351 11.39 -6.50 -11.28
CA ASP A 351 12.82 -6.16 -11.32
C ASP A 351 13.18 -5.21 -12.47
N GLY A 352 12.61 -5.44 -13.66
CA GLY A 352 12.82 -4.55 -14.81
C GLY A 352 12.32 -3.12 -14.58
N MET A 353 11.19 -2.96 -13.87
CA MET A 353 10.68 -1.65 -13.48
C MET A 353 11.58 -1.00 -12.42
N VAL A 354 11.95 -1.74 -11.37
CA VAL A 354 12.83 -1.25 -10.30
C VAL A 354 14.18 -0.80 -10.88
N ALA A 355 14.77 -1.61 -11.76
CA ALA A 355 16.02 -1.28 -12.43
C ALA A 355 15.92 -0.03 -13.31
N ALA A 356 14.83 0.12 -14.07
CA ALA A 356 14.60 1.30 -14.91
C ALA A 356 14.40 2.59 -14.09
N LEU A 357 13.76 2.49 -12.92
CA LEU A 357 13.46 3.65 -12.06
C LEU A 357 14.63 4.02 -11.13
N ALA A 358 15.20 3.04 -10.45
CA ALA A 358 16.13 3.25 -9.33
C ALA A 358 17.46 2.47 -9.46
N GLY A 359 17.65 1.69 -10.52
CA GLY A 359 18.76 0.74 -10.64
C GLY A 359 18.49 -0.60 -9.92
N PRO A 360 19.26 -1.65 -10.24
CA PRO A 360 19.05 -2.99 -9.67
C PRO A 360 19.29 -3.01 -8.16
N LYS A 361 18.61 -3.90 -7.44
CA LYS A 361 18.97 -4.23 -6.04
C LYS A 361 20.29 -5.00 -6.01
N ALA A 362 20.98 -4.98 -4.88
CA ALA A 362 22.21 -5.76 -4.74
C ALA A 362 21.88 -7.26 -4.85
N GLN A 363 22.70 -7.99 -5.61
CA GLN A 363 22.59 -9.44 -5.77
C GLN A 363 23.47 -10.20 -4.76
N ASP A 364 23.80 -9.55 -3.64
CA ASP A 364 24.71 -10.06 -2.61
C ASP A 364 24.07 -11.11 -1.68
N GLY A 365 22.82 -11.50 -1.94
CA GLY A 365 22.05 -12.41 -1.10
C GLY A 365 21.66 -11.83 0.26
N ARG A 366 22.03 -10.57 0.56
CA ARG A 366 21.76 -9.87 1.82
C ARG A 366 20.61 -8.87 1.72
N GLY A 367 20.01 -8.76 0.53
CA GLY A 367 18.90 -7.83 0.28
C GLY A 367 19.33 -6.36 0.25
N GLY A 368 20.59 -6.09 -0.08
CA GLY A 368 21.11 -4.73 -0.16
C GLY A 368 20.39 -3.84 -1.18
N GLN A 369 20.40 -2.53 -0.94
CA GLN A 369 19.75 -1.55 -1.82
C GLN A 369 20.44 -1.44 -3.20
N GLY A 370 21.72 -1.79 -3.31
CA GLY A 370 22.51 -1.60 -4.53
C GLY A 370 22.70 -0.11 -4.87
N PRO A 371 23.47 0.22 -5.92
CA PRO A 371 23.65 1.61 -6.33
C PRO A 371 22.34 2.22 -6.86
N LEU A 372 22.15 3.52 -6.62
CA LEU A 372 21.08 4.28 -7.27
C LEU A 372 21.39 4.41 -8.76
N GLY A 373 20.38 4.15 -9.60
CA GLY A 373 20.46 4.22 -11.05
C GLY A 373 19.13 4.63 -11.67
N GLY A 374 18.96 4.35 -12.96
CA GLY A 374 17.68 4.56 -13.66
C GLY A 374 17.29 6.03 -13.78
N LEU A 375 15.98 6.29 -13.79
CA LEU A 375 15.43 7.64 -13.88
C LEU A 375 15.76 8.49 -12.65
N LEU A 376 15.78 7.90 -11.44
CA LEU A 376 16.03 8.63 -10.20
C LEU A 376 17.46 9.17 -10.11
N ALA A 377 18.46 8.39 -10.55
CA ALA A 377 19.84 8.90 -10.65
C ALA A 377 19.96 10.05 -11.65
N LYS A 378 19.27 9.98 -12.80
CA LYS A 378 19.26 11.07 -13.81
C LYS A 378 18.58 12.34 -13.31
N LEU A 379 17.71 12.21 -12.31
CA LEU A 379 17.01 13.32 -11.67
C LEU A 379 17.78 13.91 -10.49
N ASP A 380 19.01 13.42 -10.24
CA ASP A 380 19.87 13.85 -9.13
C ASP A 380 19.18 13.72 -7.76
N VAL A 381 18.36 12.67 -7.63
CA VAL A 381 17.69 12.35 -6.37
C VAL A 381 18.71 11.73 -5.42
N PRO A 382 18.74 12.12 -4.13
CA PRO A 382 19.73 11.60 -3.21
C PRO A 382 19.44 10.12 -2.85
N SER A 383 20.49 9.30 -2.87
CA SER A 383 20.40 7.85 -2.67
C SER A 383 19.94 7.47 -1.26
N ASN A 384 20.25 8.28 -0.26
CA ASN A 384 19.80 8.11 1.12
C ASN A 384 18.30 8.42 1.34
N HIS A 385 17.60 8.92 0.32
CA HIS A 385 16.14 9.10 0.34
C HIS A 385 15.41 8.08 -0.54
N THR A 386 16.14 7.22 -1.27
CA THR A 386 15.55 6.28 -2.22
C THR A 386 15.71 4.84 -1.74
N PHE A 387 14.60 4.13 -1.59
CA PHE A 387 14.58 2.76 -1.11
C PHE A 387 13.83 1.86 -2.09
N LYS A 388 14.48 0.78 -2.50
CA LYS A 388 13.93 -0.32 -3.28
C LYS A 388 13.43 -1.36 -2.29
N LEU A 389 12.13 -1.63 -2.30
CA LEU A 389 11.47 -2.52 -1.34
C LEU A 389 11.68 -3.99 -1.68
#